data_AF-M0CGP7-F1
#
_entry.id   AF-M0CGP7-F1
#
_cell.length_a   1.000
_cell.length_b   1.000
_cell.length_c   1.000
_cell.angle_alpha   90.00
_cell.angle_beta   90.00
_cell.angle_gamma   90.00
#
_symmetry.space_group_name_H-M   'P 1'
#
loop_
_entity.id
_entity.type
_entity.pdbx_description
1 polymer ?
#
loop_
_entity_poly.entity_id
_entity_poly.type
_entity_poly.pdbx_seq_one_letter_code
_entity_poly.pdbx_strand_id
1 'polypeptide(L)'
;MKRRTYLSAALVAALAGCSTSEESDDSPDSDQPTARLFDDFENVDAWDVPLGTLTADQERAYTGSQSARLESGSDNQFRIVRELDEPRDFTGVRPTMAMATEHEADMVIQLLDEDENRMVFRQRMHSDTPLVHNNFGVDTVDGEPDLSAITQVQIIRWTADDDKGSVWVDDLRFAPTPDVGKVMLHFDGGHESTYTRAFPILDEYDYPGVAFIVPSRVREDESATGEHLRTDQLAELSDAGWTIGSHSMHGQNLTTLSGRDPATEVSDAKAWLEDNGYEDGARYFSYPVGQYNGAVLEAVSEHHSLAFAGRYPSQGAAMNPQLCSRMTGLSAEEARTALDLTAQLGGITSLTFTRLDGSSQSVLRETVSHLNELESAGELEVITPAEMEDSFVIQ
;
A
#
# COMPACT_ATOMS: atom_id res chain seq x y z
N MET A 1 7.17 2.72 -33.07
CA MET A 1 6.87 1.27 -32.96
C MET A 1 8.08 0.54 -32.42
N LYS A 2 8.18 0.42 -31.10
CA LYS A 2 9.06 -0.53 -30.41
C LYS A 2 8.19 -1.22 -29.35
N ARG A 3 7.59 -2.36 -29.70
CA ARG A 3 6.96 -3.22 -28.70
C ARG A 3 8.08 -3.84 -27.86
N ARG A 4 8.04 -3.68 -26.54
CA ARG A 4 8.90 -4.42 -25.61
C ARG A 4 8.32 -5.83 -25.48
N THR A 5 9.17 -6.84 -25.64
CA THR A 5 8.82 -8.26 -25.46
C THR A 5 9.52 -8.72 -24.20
N TYR A 6 8.76 -9.10 -23.17
CA TYR A 6 9.28 -9.72 -21.96
C TYR A 6 9.51 -11.22 -22.21
N LEU A 7 10.68 -11.72 -21.84
CA LEU A 7 11.07 -13.12 -22.04
C LEU A 7 11.61 -13.65 -20.71
N SER A 8 10.82 -14.46 -20.03
CA SER A 8 11.20 -15.18 -18.81
C SER A 8 12.15 -16.33 -19.17
N ALA A 9 13.28 -16.42 -18.47
CA ALA A 9 14.19 -17.56 -18.58
C ALA A 9 14.53 -18.10 -17.18
N ALA A 10 13.92 -19.25 -16.85
CA ALA A 10 14.35 -20.09 -15.73
C ALA A 10 15.55 -20.94 -16.16
N LEU A 11 16.58 -21.06 -15.31
CA LEU A 11 17.56 -22.13 -15.43
C LEU A 11 18.02 -22.63 -14.06
N VAL A 12 17.74 -23.91 -13.80
CA VAL A 12 18.30 -24.70 -12.69
C VAL A 12 19.56 -25.40 -13.19
N ALA A 13 20.66 -25.33 -12.44
CA ALA A 13 21.72 -26.34 -12.49
C ALA A 13 22.48 -26.39 -11.15
N ALA A 14 22.40 -27.54 -10.49
CA ALA A 14 23.25 -27.91 -9.37
C ALA A 14 24.55 -28.56 -9.87
N LEU A 15 25.69 -28.30 -9.20
CA LEU A 15 26.83 -29.24 -9.11
C LEU A 15 27.74 -28.86 -7.93
N ALA A 16 28.09 -29.86 -7.12
CA ALA A 16 28.88 -29.78 -5.91
C ALA A 16 30.40 -29.80 -6.17
N GLY A 17 31.17 -29.16 -5.29
CA GLY A 17 32.63 -29.31 -5.19
C GLY A 17 33.19 -28.66 -3.92
N CYS A 18 33.72 -29.49 -3.01
CA CYS A 18 34.31 -29.07 -1.73
C CYS A 18 35.71 -28.45 -1.89
N SER A 19 35.99 -27.35 -1.17
CA SER A 19 37.33 -26.99 -0.67
C SER A 19 37.21 -25.87 0.37
N THR A 20 37.84 -26.06 1.52
CA THR A 20 37.73 -25.26 2.75
C THR A 20 38.60 -24.01 2.79
N SER A 21 38.07 -23.01 3.51
CA SER A 21 38.70 -21.94 4.31
C SER A 21 39.39 -20.77 3.61
N GLU A 22 38.62 -19.70 3.44
CA GLU A 22 38.86 -18.33 3.93
C GLU A 22 37.52 -17.59 3.75
N GLU A 23 36.69 -17.52 4.81
CA GLU A 23 35.40 -16.80 4.76
C GLU A 23 35.68 -15.30 4.83
N SER A 24 35.95 -14.70 3.67
CA SER A 24 35.52 -13.34 3.40
C SER A 24 34.01 -13.38 3.22
N ASP A 25 33.28 -12.88 4.20
CA ASP A 25 31.83 -12.66 4.11
C ASP A 25 31.57 -11.48 3.16
N ASP A 26 31.76 -11.76 1.87
CA ASP A 26 31.34 -10.93 0.75
C ASP A 26 30.02 -11.53 0.27
N SER A 27 29.01 -11.43 1.14
CA SER A 27 27.63 -11.69 0.77
C SER A 27 27.28 -10.68 -0.33
N PRO A 28 26.76 -11.10 -1.49
CA PRO A 28 26.39 -10.16 -2.54
C PRO A 28 25.37 -9.18 -1.94
N ASP A 29 25.63 -7.88 -2.06
CA ASP A 29 24.65 -6.83 -1.78
C ASP A 29 23.32 -7.30 -2.38
N SER A 30 22.36 -7.62 -1.52
CA SER A 30 21.01 -7.88 -2.01
C SER A 30 20.50 -6.53 -2.49
N ASP A 31 20.32 -6.34 -3.79
CA ASP A 31 19.66 -5.17 -4.41
C ASP A 31 18.19 -4.96 -3.92
N GLN A 32 17.76 -5.73 -2.91
CA GLN A 32 16.44 -5.66 -2.29
C GLN A 32 16.38 -4.53 -1.26
N PRO A 33 15.27 -3.77 -1.20
CA PRO A 33 15.13 -2.68 -0.25
C PRO A 33 15.07 -3.20 1.20
N THR A 34 15.79 -2.55 2.12
CA THR A 34 15.75 -2.87 3.56
C THR A 34 15.22 -1.68 4.37
N ALA A 35 14.31 -1.92 5.32
CA ALA A 35 13.83 -0.88 6.24
C ALA A 35 14.77 -0.73 7.45
N ARG A 36 15.15 0.51 7.76
CA ARG A 36 16.02 0.84 8.91
C ARG A 36 15.19 0.94 10.18
N LEU A 37 15.58 0.21 11.22
CA LEU A 37 14.97 0.30 12.55
C LEU A 37 15.21 1.68 13.16
N PHE A 38 14.16 2.27 13.72
CA PHE A 38 14.23 3.51 14.49
C PHE A 38 13.94 3.28 15.97
N ASP A 39 12.91 2.49 16.29
CA ASP A 39 12.54 2.13 17.67
C ASP A 39 11.82 0.77 17.71
N ASP A 40 12.22 -0.11 18.61
CA ASP A 40 11.58 -1.41 18.88
C ASP A 40 10.68 -1.37 20.13
N PHE A 41 10.51 -0.19 20.73
CA PHE A 41 9.71 0.06 21.93
C PHE A 41 10.07 -0.77 23.16
N GLU A 42 11.30 -1.32 23.21
CA GLU A 42 11.81 -2.00 24.41
C GLU A 42 12.10 -1.04 25.57
N ASN A 43 12.24 0.25 25.27
CA ASN A 43 12.41 1.31 26.26
C ASN A 43 11.38 2.43 26.03
N VAL A 44 10.15 2.22 26.50
CA VAL A 44 9.08 3.23 26.41
C VAL A 44 9.43 4.55 27.12
N ASP A 45 10.33 4.54 28.12
CA ASP A 45 10.79 5.75 28.82
C ASP A 45 11.69 6.65 27.94
N ALA A 46 12.08 6.19 26.74
CA ALA A 46 12.77 7.02 25.75
C ALA A 46 11.86 8.05 25.06
N TRP A 47 10.54 7.98 25.29
CA TRP A 47 9.55 8.87 24.70
C TRP A 47 8.94 9.79 25.76
N ASP A 48 8.88 11.08 25.43
CA ASP A 48 8.10 12.04 26.20
C ASP A 48 6.61 11.88 25.85
N VAL A 49 5.74 12.02 26.85
CA VAL A 49 4.29 11.81 26.71
C VAL A 49 3.54 13.10 27.07
N PRO A 50 3.53 14.11 26.18
CA PRO A 50 2.80 15.36 26.43
C PRO A 50 1.28 15.17 26.55
N LEU A 51 0.70 14.15 25.89
CA LEU A 51 -0.74 13.87 25.93
C LEU A 51 -1.00 12.35 25.96
N GLY A 52 -1.96 11.93 26.79
CA GLY A 52 -2.35 10.51 26.93
C GLY A 52 -1.44 9.72 27.85
N THR A 53 -1.37 8.42 27.64
CA THR A 53 -0.48 7.50 28.36
C THR A 53 0.31 6.63 27.39
N LEU A 54 1.51 6.23 27.81
CA LEU A 54 2.37 5.24 27.15
C LEU A 54 2.81 4.23 28.20
N THR A 55 2.51 2.95 27.99
CA THR A 55 2.93 1.87 28.88
C THR A 55 3.44 0.67 28.09
N ALA A 56 4.33 -0.10 28.69
CA ALA A 56 4.78 -1.37 28.13
C ALA A 56 3.71 -2.46 28.23
N ASP A 57 3.57 -3.27 27.19
CA ASP A 57 2.70 -4.45 27.19
C ASP A 57 3.48 -5.71 26.78
N GLN A 58 3.62 -6.66 27.71
CA GLN A 58 4.36 -7.91 27.51
C GLN A 58 3.50 -9.05 26.96
N GLU A 59 2.18 -8.87 26.88
CA GLU A 59 1.26 -9.90 26.35
C GLU A 59 1.13 -9.80 24.83
N ARG A 60 1.49 -8.65 24.25
CA ARG A 60 1.40 -8.37 22.83
C ARG A 60 2.70 -7.70 22.39
N ALA A 61 3.54 -8.43 21.68
CA ALA A 61 4.77 -7.91 21.07
C ALA A 61 4.86 -8.43 19.63
N TYR A 62 5.33 -7.60 18.71
CA TYR A 62 5.63 -7.99 17.34
C TYR A 62 7.05 -8.52 17.25
N THR A 63 7.98 -7.81 17.88
CA THR A 63 9.37 -8.21 18.08
C THR A 63 9.76 -8.06 19.54
N GLY A 64 10.91 -8.62 19.94
CA GLY A 64 11.42 -8.43 21.29
C GLY A 64 10.54 -9.04 22.40
N SER A 65 10.41 -8.31 23.50
CA SER A 65 9.78 -8.73 24.75
C SER A 65 8.50 -7.96 25.11
N GLN A 66 8.24 -6.82 24.45
CA GLN A 66 7.07 -5.98 24.70
C GLN A 66 6.71 -5.11 23.49
N SER A 67 5.50 -4.56 23.49
CA SER A 67 5.14 -3.40 22.64
C SER A 67 4.79 -2.19 23.50
N ALA A 68 4.60 -1.04 22.85
CA ALA A 68 4.08 0.16 23.46
C ALA A 68 2.55 0.23 23.33
N ARG A 69 1.84 0.32 24.46
CA ARG A 69 0.41 0.58 24.55
C ARG A 69 0.15 2.07 24.79
N LEU A 70 -0.67 2.66 23.92
CA LEU A 70 -1.04 4.07 23.88
C LEU A 70 -2.54 4.22 24.18
N GLU A 71 -2.89 5.13 25.09
CA GLU A 71 -4.28 5.44 25.41
C GLU A 71 -4.51 6.96 25.39
N SER A 72 -5.62 7.38 24.78
CA SER A 72 -6.00 8.80 24.73
C SER A 72 -6.29 9.35 26.13
N GLY A 73 -5.80 10.57 26.38
CA GLY A 73 -6.10 11.30 27.61
C GLY A 73 -7.49 11.94 27.58
N SER A 74 -7.74 12.88 28.51
CA SER A 74 -8.97 13.69 28.51
C SER A 74 -9.13 14.60 27.29
N ASP A 75 -8.04 14.84 26.55
CA ASP A 75 -8.00 15.73 25.40
C ASP A 75 -8.37 15.04 24.08
N ASN A 76 -8.90 13.81 24.15
CA ASN A 76 -9.23 12.96 22.99
C ASN A 76 -8.06 12.84 22.00
N GLN A 77 -6.87 12.70 22.55
CA GLN A 77 -5.64 12.55 21.79
C GLN A 77 -4.61 11.83 22.68
N PHE A 78 -3.72 11.08 22.03
CA PHE A 78 -2.40 10.86 22.59
C PHE A 78 -1.34 11.47 21.66
N ARG A 79 -0.22 11.84 22.26
CA ARG A 79 0.98 12.30 21.56
C ARG A 79 2.18 11.82 22.35
N ILE A 80 3.05 11.08 21.69
CA ILE A 80 4.38 10.76 22.19
C ILE A 80 5.42 11.41 21.29
N VAL A 81 6.51 11.87 21.89
CA VAL A 81 7.55 12.67 21.24
C VAL A 81 8.91 12.07 21.54
N ARG A 82 9.75 11.95 20.52
CA ARG A 82 11.15 11.57 20.65
C ARG A 82 12.01 12.68 20.07
N GLU A 83 12.64 13.43 20.97
CA GLU A 83 13.73 14.34 20.61
C GLU A 83 14.97 13.53 20.26
N LEU A 84 15.67 13.93 19.20
CA LEU A 84 16.88 13.27 18.76
C LEU A 84 18.08 14.00 19.35
N ASP A 85 19.02 13.24 19.94
CA ASP A 85 20.25 13.81 20.52
C ASP A 85 21.08 14.59 19.47
N GLU A 86 20.99 14.20 18.21
CA GLU A 86 21.58 14.86 17.05
C GLU A 86 20.60 14.77 15.86
N PRO A 87 20.59 15.76 14.93
CA PRO A 87 19.77 15.70 13.73
C PRO A 87 20.03 14.44 12.90
N ARG A 88 18.98 13.87 12.29
CA ARG A 88 19.06 12.65 11.49
C ARG A 88 18.42 12.80 10.12
N ASP A 89 18.97 12.08 9.15
CA ASP A 89 18.51 12.06 7.77
C ASP A 89 17.38 11.03 7.53
N PHE A 90 16.22 11.54 7.11
CA PHE A 90 15.03 10.81 6.68
C PHE A 90 14.65 11.13 5.22
N THR A 91 15.59 11.65 4.44
CA THR A 91 15.42 11.81 2.99
C THR A 91 15.23 10.45 2.33
N GLY A 92 14.29 10.37 1.39
CA GLY A 92 14.06 9.15 0.60
C GLY A 92 13.57 7.94 1.40
N VAL A 93 12.92 8.15 2.55
CA VAL A 93 12.31 7.07 3.34
C VAL A 93 10.89 7.39 3.79
N ARG A 94 10.12 6.35 4.16
CA ARG A 94 8.76 6.43 4.70
C ARG A 94 8.59 5.57 5.94
N PRO A 95 7.84 6.01 6.95
CA PRO A 95 7.65 5.21 8.13
C PRO A 95 6.79 3.98 7.86
N THR A 96 7.09 2.92 8.60
CA THR A 96 6.31 1.71 8.71
C THR A 96 6.39 1.24 10.15
N MET A 97 5.28 0.78 10.72
CA MET A 97 5.21 0.44 12.13
C MET A 97 4.23 -0.71 12.33
N ALA A 98 4.59 -1.66 13.19
CA ALA A 98 3.68 -2.69 13.63
C ALA A 98 2.62 -2.05 14.53
N MET A 99 1.34 -2.20 14.18
CA MET A 99 0.26 -1.56 14.92
C MET A 99 -0.97 -2.47 15.06
N ALA A 100 -1.67 -2.36 16.19
CA ALA A 100 -2.98 -2.96 16.43
C ALA A 100 -3.87 -1.99 17.23
N THR A 101 -5.19 -2.10 17.10
CA THR A 101 -6.13 -1.19 17.77
C THR A 101 -7.42 -1.90 18.17
N GLU A 102 -8.05 -1.47 19.27
CA GLU A 102 -9.36 -1.97 19.69
C GLU A 102 -10.50 -1.44 18.78
N HIS A 103 -10.33 -0.23 18.25
CA HIS A 103 -11.30 0.48 17.41
C HIS A 103 -10.62 1.08 16.19
N GLU A 104 -11.38 1.34 15.13
CA GLU A 104 -10.84 1.97 13.93
C GLU A 104 -10.11 3.29 14.28
N ALA A 105 -8.90 3.48 13.79
CA ALA A 105 -8.01 4.56 14.22
C ALA A 105 -7.22 5.13 13.04
N ASP A 106 -6.96 6.44 13.06
CA ASP A 106 -6.00 7.07 12.15
C ASP A 106 -4.75 7.47 12.94
N MET A 107 -3.64 6.82 12.61
CA MET A 107 -2.32 7.06 13.21
C MET A 107 -1.56 8.06 12.36
N VAL A 108 -0.89 9.01 13.02
CA VAL A 108 -0.05 10.02 12.40
C VAL A 108 1.36 9.96 12.94
N ILE A 109 2.33 10.02 12.04
CA ILE A 109 3.75 10.19 12.36
C ILE A 109 4.19 11.53 11.79
N GLN A 110 4.91 12.32 12.58
CA GLN A 110 5.49 13.60 12.13
C GLN A 110 6.99 13.55 12.28
N LEU A 111 7.69 14.04 11.25
CA LEU A 111 9.11 14.35 11.31
C LEU A 111 9.25 15.87 11.29
N LEU A 112 9.94 16.45 12.27
CA LEU A 112 10.11 17.90 12.41
C LEU A 112 11.61 18.27 12.36
N ASP A 113 11.92 19.36 11.68
CA ASP A 113 13.25 19.97 11.68
C ASP A 113 13.42 21.00 12.80
N GLU A 114 14.58 21.67 12.84
CA GLU A 114 14.89 22.70 13.86
C GLU A 114 13.97 23.94 13.80
N ASP A 115 13.36 24.20 12.66
CA ASP A 115 12.47 25.34 12.40
C ASP A 115 10.99 25.00 12.60
N GLU A 116 10.69 23.79 13.10
CA GLU A 116 9.34 23.23 13.28
C GLU A 116 8.56 23.02 11.97
N ASN A 117 9.21 23.07 10.81
CA ASN A 117 8.63 22.57 9.57
C ASN A 117 8.47 21.06 9.69
N ARG A 118 7.45 20.48 9.05
CA ARG A 118 7.17 19.06 9.24
C ARG A 118 6.62 18.34 8.03
N MET A 119 7.03 17.08 7.93
CA MET A 119 6.42 16.09 7.06
C MET A 119 5.48 15.21 7.87
N VAL A 120 4.22 15.13 7.44
CA VAL A 120 3.15 14.39 8.12
C VAL A 120 2.81 13.14 7.33
N PHE A 121 2.89 12.01 8.01
CA PHE A 121 2.50 10.71 7.49
C PHE A 121 1.25 10.21 8.19
N ARG A 122 0.39 9.51 7.46
CA ARG A 122 -0.84 8.96 8.03
C ARG A 122 -1.13 7.55 7.56
N GLN A 123 -1.77 6.78 8.43
CA GLN A 123 -2.29 5.46 8.10
C GLN A 123 -3.56 5.16 8.91
N ARG A 124 -4.56 4.60 8.22
CA ARG A 124 -5.78 4.08 8.85
C ARG A 124 -5.57 2.64 9.28
N MET A 125 -6.07 2.33 10.47
CA MET A 125 -6.10 1.00 11.06
C MET A 125 -7.53 0.57 11.30
N HIS A 126 -7.78 -0.73 11.13
CA HIS A 126 -9.05 -1.37 11.44
C HIS A 126 -8.92 -2.19 12.73
N SER A 127 -10.03 -2.30 13.47
CA SER A 127 -10.10 -3.14 14.68
C SER A 127 -9.95 -4.62 14.34
N ASP A 128 -9.75 -5.43 15.38
CA ASP A 128 -9.65 -6.90 15.28
C ASP A 128 -8.52 -7.37 14.35
N THR A 129 -7.47 -6.57 14.20
CA THR A 129 -6.25 -6.91 13.47
C THR A 129 -5.14 -7.33 14.45
N PRO A 130 -4.29 -8.31 14.08
CA PRO A 130 -3.08 -8.59 14.83
C PRO A 130 -2.13 -7.41 14.78
N LEU A 131 -1.11 -7.40 15.66
CA LEU A 131 -0.04 -6.42 15.60
C LEU A 131 0.80 -6.69 14.34
N VAL A 132 0.61 -5.87 13.30
CA VAL A 132 1.24 -6.05 11.98
C VAL A 132 1.71 -4.73 11.44
N HIS A 133 2.76 -4.77 10.59
CA HIS A 133 3.24 -3.57 9.93
C HIS A 133 2.17 -2.91 9.07
N ASN A 134 2.11 -1.59 9.12
CA ASN A 134 1.34 -0.81 8.15
C ASN A 134 2.27 0.20 7.48
N ASN A 135 2.19 0.28 6.16
CA ASN A 135 2.99 1.22 5.37
C ASN A 135 2.33 2.60 5.42
N PHE A 136 3.03 3.63 5.90
CA PHE A 136 2.47 4.98 5.90
C PHE A 136 2.66 5.66 4.55
N GLY A 137 1.71 6.53 4.20
CA GLY A 137 1.84 7.47 3.09
C GLY A 137 1.90 8.91 3.58
N VAL A 138 2.22 9.82 2.66
CA VAL A 138 2.30 11.26 2.92
C VAL A 138 0.90 11.86 2.99
N ASP A 139 0.59 12.54 4.08
CA ASP A 139 -0.68 13.24 4.29
C ASP A 139 -0.52 14.73 3.96
N THR A 140 0.50 15.38 4.52
CA THR A 140 0.72 16.82 4.36
C THR A 140 2.19 17.16 4.56
N VAL A 141 2.66 18.18 3.84
CA VAL A 141 3.94 18.86 4.09
C VAL A 141 3.60 20.27 4.58
N ASP A 142 4.04 20.63 5.78
CA ASP A 142 3.85 21.97 6.34
C ASP A 142 5.20 22.68 6.45
N GLY A 143 5.31 23.83 5.78
CA GLY A 143 6.58 24.54 5.59
C GLY A 143 7.49 23.87 4.55
N GLU A 144 8.80 24.05 4.72
CA GLU A 144 9.85 23.48 3.86
C GLU A 144 10.78 22.60 4.71
N PRO A 145 10.36 21.41 5.15
CA PRO A 145 11.13 20.61 6.10
C PRO A 145 12.47 20.13 5.53
N ASP A 146 13.55 20.36 6.28
CA ASP A 146 14.85 19.75 5.99
C ASP A 146 14.88 18.29 6.47
N LEU A 147 14.46 17.37 5.60
CA LEU A 147 14.46 15.94 5.90
C LEU A 147 15.86 15.37 6.16
N SER A 148 16.94 16.07 5.79
CA SER A 148 18.30 15.64 6.08
C SER A 148 18.73 15.92 7.52
N ALA A 149 17.98 16.77 8.24
CA ALA A 149 18.30 17.25 9.57
C ALA A 149 17.05 17.29 10.49
N ILE A 150 16.30 16.19 10.54
CA ILE A 150 15.16 16.04 11.45
C ILE A 150 15.68 15.96 12.90
N THR A 151 15.04 16.73 13.77
CA THR A 151 15.39 16.84 15.20
C THR A 151 14.38 16.12 16.08
N GLN A 152 13.15 15.90 15.60
CA GLN A 152 12.08 15.35 16.42
C GLN A 152 11.16 14.42 15.62
N VAL A 153 10.74 13.33 16.25
CA VAL A 153 9.72 12.40 15.74
C VAL A 153 8.53 12.40 16.69
N GLN A 154 7.31 12.54 16.16
CA GLN A 154 6.07 12.44 16.94
C GLN A 154 5.18 11.31 16.43
N ILE A 155 4.51 10.62 17.36
CA ILE A 155 3.42 9.68 17.05
C ILE A 155 2.15 10.21 17.71
N ILE A 156 1.11 10.39 16.90
CA ILE A 156 -0.11 11.08 17.27
C ILE A 156 -1.33 10.27 16.82
N ARG A 157 -2.37 10.27 17.65
CA ARG A 157 -3.73 9.93 17.25
C ARG A 157 -4.71 10.94 17.84
N TRP A 158 -5.64 11.41 17.02
CA TRP A 158 -6.83 12.11 17.50
C TRP A 158 -7.97 11.12 17.62
N THR A 159 -8.75 11.20 18.70
CA THR A 159 -9.94 10.40 18.92
C THR A 159 -11.19 11.27 19.00
N ALA A 160 -12.36 10.69 18.74
CA ALA A 160 -13.63 11.32 19.09
C ALA A 160 -13.90 11.16 20.60
N ASP A 161 -14.83 11.95 21.16
CA ASP A 161 -15.19 11.91 22.59
C ASP A 161 -15.59 10.51 23.10
N ASP A 162 -16.10 9.65 22.21
CA ASP A 162 -16.58 8.29 22.48
C ASP A 162 -15.59 7.18 22.10
N ASP A 163 -14.48 7.51 21.44
CA ASP A 163 -13.44 6.56 21.06
C ASP A 163 -12.25 6.64 22.03
N LYS A 164 -12.21 5.69 22.97
CA LYS A 164 -11.12 5.55 23.96
C LYS A 164 -10.38 4.22 23.80
N GLY A 165 -10.47 3.60 22.63
CA GLY A 165 -9.79 2.33 22.37
C GLY A 165 -8.27 2.47 22.48
N SER A 166 -7.61 1.44 23.01
CA SER A 166 -6.15 1.37 23.08
C SER A 166 -5.55 1.11 21.70
N VAL A 167 -4.34 1.63 21.47
CA VAL A 167 -3.50 1.31 20.31
C VAL A 167 -2.20 0.70 20.82
N TRP A 168 -1.75 -0.36 20.17
CA TRP A 168 -0.42 -0.93 20.38
C TRP A 168 0.45 -0.60 19.18
N VAL A 169 1.68 -0.18 19.45
CA VAL A 169 2.70 0.09 18.43
C VAL A 169 4.00 -0.61 18.79
N ASP A 170 4.70 -1.10 17.77
CA ASP A 170 5.97 -1.80 17.88
C ASP A 170 6.77 -1.66 16.57
N ASP A 171 8.07 -1.93 16.60
CA ASP A 171 8.98 -2.01 15.44
C ASP A 171 8.81 -0.82 14.45
N LEU A 172 8.97 0.42 14.92
CA LEU A 172 8.97 1.58 14.05
C LEU A 172 10.23 1.58 13.19
N ARG A 173 10.05 1.50 11.87
CA ARG A 173 11.11 1.53 10.86
C ARG A 173 10.84 2.54 9.77
N PHE A 174 11.87 2.78 8.97
CA PHE A 174 11.81 3.64 7.80
C PHE A 174 12.23 2.85 6.54
N ALA A 175 11.27 2.65 5.64
CA ALA A 175 11.43 1.96 4.37
C ALA A 175 11.90 2.94 3.28
N PRO A 176 12.86 2.55 2.40
CA PRO A 176 13.31 3.41 1.32
C PRO A 176 12.20 3.68 0.31
N THR A 177 12.25 4.82 -0.35
CA THR A 177 11.42 5.15 -1.50
C THR A 177 12.19 4.97 -2.79
N PRO A 178 11.55 4.60 -3.92
CA PRO A 178 12.16 4.81 -5.22
C PRO A 178 12.39 6.31 -5.46
N ASP A 179 13.57 6.66 -6.01
CA ASP A 179 13.94 8.05 -6.32
C ASP A 179 13.01 8.67 -7.36
N VAL A 180 12.73 7.94 -8.45
CA VAL A 180 11.69 8.29 -9.41
C VAL A 180 10.37 7.69 -8.92
N GLY A 181 9.40 8.55 -8.64
CA GLY A 181 8.11 8.16 -8.10
C GLY A 181 7.37 7.15 -8.99
N LYS A 182 6.66 6.21 -8.38
CA LYS A 182 5.93 5.15 -9.09
C LYS A 182 4.43 5.31 -8.95
N VAL A 183 3.70 5.09 -10.03
CA VAL A 183 2.25 5.23 -10.07
C VAL A 183 1.58 3.98 -10.62
N MET A 184 0.50 3.53 -9.98
CA MET A 184 -0.39 2.49 -10.49
C MET A 184 -1.81 3.03 -10.68
N LEU A 185 -2.47 2.59 -11.74
CA LEU A 185 -3.85 2.96 -12.07
C LEU A 185 -4.77 1.73 -11.89
N HIS A 186 -5.58 1.76 -10.84
CA HIS A 186 -6.45 0.64 -10.44
C HIS A 186 -7.90 0.90 -10.84
N PHE A 187 -8.59 -0.17 -11.24
CA PHE A 187 -10.00 -0.19 -11.62
C PHE A 187 -10.72 -1.32 -10.89
N ASP A 188 -11.43 -0.97 -9.83
CA ASP A 188 -12.01 -1.94 -8.91
C ASP A 188 -13.47 -2.26 -9.24
N GLY A 189 -13.83 -3.52 -9.00
CA GLY A 189 -15.20 -4.01 -9.10
C GLY A 189 -15.54 -4.64 -10.46
N GLY A 190 -14.60 -4.62 -11.43
CA GLY A 190 -14.80 -5.25 -12.74
C GLY A 190 -15.94 -4.64 -13.56
N HIS A 191 -16.10 -3.31 -13.54
CA HIS A 191 -17.15 -2.63 -14.28
C HIS A 191 -16.85 -2.55 -15.80
N GLU A 192 -17.86 -2.69 -16.66
CA GLU A 192 -17.71 -2.60 -18.13
C GLU A 192 -17.17 -1.22 -18.58
N SER A 193 -17.38 -0.19 -17.74
CA SER A 193 -16.81 1.14 -17.94
C SER A 193 -15.28 1.16 -17.92
N THR A 194 -14.62 0.20 -17.27
CA THR A 194 -13.16 0.05 -17.31
C THR A 194 -12.71 -0.19 -18.75
N TYR A 195 -13.34 -1.13 -19.46
CA TYR A 195 -13.03 -1.38 -20.87
C TYR A 195 -13.54 -0.28 -21.80
N THR A 196 -14.78 0.20 -21.62
CA THR A 196 -15.39 1.13 -22.60
C THR A 196 -14.97 2.59 -22.43
N ARG A 197 -14.45 2.99 -21.25
CA ARG A 197 -14.08 4.39 -20.96
C ARG A 197 -12.63 4.54 -20.52
N ALA A 198 -12.13 3.67 -19.62
CA ALA A 198 -10.78 3.82 -19.09
C ALA A 198 -9.73 3.36 -20.08
N PHE A 199 -9.91 2.14 -20.62
CA PHE A 199 -8.93 1.52 -21.50
C PHE A 199 -8.55 2.40 -22.70
N PRO A 200 -9.49 3.04 -23.44
CA PRO A 200 -9.12 3.97 -24.50
C PRO A 200 -8.31 5.19 -24.03
N ILE A 201 -8.55 5.68 -22.80
CA ILE A 201 -7.81 6.83 -22.26
C ILE A 201 -6.37 6.44 -21.91
N LEU A 202 -6.16 5.24 -21.35
CA LEU A 202 -4.82 4.76 -21.00
C LEU A 202 -4.04 4.32 -22.24
N ASP A 203 -4.71 3.73 -23.23
CA ASP A 203 -4.12 3.31 -24.51
C ASP A 203 -3.57 4.50 -25.32
N GLU A 204 -4.14 5.70 -25.18
CA GLU A 204 -3.59 6.94 -25.78
C GLU A 204 -2.15 7.24 -25.33
N TYR A 205 -1.74 6.73 -24.16
CA TYR A 205 -0.43 6.96 -23.54
C TYR A 205 0.39 5.68 -23.35
N ASP A 206 -0.04 4.54 -23.92
CA ASP A 206 0.57 3.22 -23.72
C ASP A 206 0.69 2.80 -22.23
N TYR A 207 -0.24 3.25 -21.38
CA TYR A 207 -0.22 2.94 -19.94
C TYR A 207 -0.91 1.62 -19.59
N PRO A 208 -0.28 0.73 -18.80
CA PRO A 208 -0.96 -0.43 -18.24
C PRO A 208 -1.92 0.01 -17.13
N GLY A 209 -3.02 -0.71 -17.00
CA GLY A 209 -3.94 -0.60 -15.86
C GLY A 209 -4.04 -1.91 -15.08
N VAL A 210 -4.66 -1.84 -13.91
CA VAL A 210 -4.99 -3.01 -13.09
C VAL A 210 -6.51 -3.09 -12.94
N ALA A 211 -7.12 -4.14 -13.49
CA ALA A 211 -8.54 -4.41 -13.32
C ALA A 211 -8.74 -5.44 -12.20
N PHE A 212 -9.13 -4.99 -11.01
CA PHE A 212 -9.52 -5.88 -9.91
C PHE A 212 -10.98 -6.28 -10.09
N ILE A 213 -11.22 -7.54 -10.47
CA ILE A 213 -12.53 -8.04 -10.88
C ILE A 213 -13.25 -8.79 -9.77
N VAL A 214 -14.58 -8.88 -9.92
CA VAL A 214 -15.44 -9.73 -9.08
C VAL A 214 -15.91 -10.90 -9.95
N PRO A 215 -15.31 -12.09 -9.84
CA PRO A 215 -15.59 -13.21 -10.73
C PRO A 215 -17.08 -13.55 -10.89
N SER A 216 -17.86 -13.54 -9.79
CA SER A 216 -19.31 -13.82 -9.84
C SER A 216 -20.13 -12.84 -10.68
N ARG A 217 -19.55 -11.70 -11.08
CA ARG A 217 -20.19 -10.66 -11.87
C ARG A 217 -19.67 -10.58 -13.30
N VAL A 218 -18.60 -11.31 -13.63
CA VAL A 218 -18.08 -11.38 -15.00
C VAL A 218 -19.15 -11.94 -15.91
N ARG A 219 -19.40 -11.24 -17.02
CA ARG A 219 -20.38 -11.63 -18.02
C ARG A 219 -19.76 -12.59 -19.02
N GLU A 220 -20.49 -13.61 -19.41
CA GLU A 220 -20.02 -14.55 -20.44
C GLU A 220 -19.88 -13.87 -21.81
N ASP A 221 -20.89 -13.09 -22.21
CA ASP A 221 -20.91 -12.40 -23.49
C ASP A 221 -21.83 -11.14 -23.50
N GLU A 222 -21.96 -10.52 -24.67
CA GLU A 222 -22.74 -9.30 -24.87
C GLU A 222 -24.24 -9.49 -24.58
N SER A 223 -24.75 -10.73 -24.68
CA SER A 223 -26.15 -11.07 -24.42
C SER A 223 -26.49 -11.15 -22.93
N ALA A 224 -25.49 -11.38 -22.06
CA ALA A 224 -25.66 -11.34 -20.62
C ALA A 224 -26.02 -9.91 -20.15
N THR A 225 -26.94 -9.78 -19.20
CA THR A 225 -27.31 -8.47 -18.64
C THR A 225 -26.35 -8.02 -17.55
N GLY A 226 -26.14 -6.70 -17.43
CA GLY A 226 -25.32 -6.11 -16.36
C GLY A 226 -24.25 -5.15 -16.88
N GLU A 227 -23.62 -4.43 -15.96
CA GLU A 227 -22.63 -3.37 -16.24
C GLU A 227 -21.20 -3.80 -15.84
N HIS A 228 -20.89 -5.09 -15.94
CA HIS A 228 -19.59 -5.66 -15.58
C HIS A 228 -18.86 -6.17 -16.82
N LEU A 229 -17.54 -6.32 -16.70
CA LEU A 229 -16.68 -6.80 -17.76
C LEU A 229 -17.12 -8.18 -18.25
N ARG A 230 -16.97 -8.38 -19.54
CA ARG A 230 -17.19 -9.66 -20.20
C ARG A 230 -15.88 -10.43 -20.36
N THR A 231 -15.96 -11.74 -20.56
CA THR A 231 -14.77 -12.59 -20.77
C THR A 231 -13.92 -12.13 -21.97
N ASP A 232 -14.54 -11.70 -23.08
CA ASP A 232 -13.82 -11.16 -24.25
C ASP A 232 -13.07 -9.86 -23.91
N GLN A 233 -13.71 -8.96 -23.16
CA GLN A 233 -13.09 -7.70 -22.71
C GLN A 233 -11.93 -7.94 -21.75
N LEU A 234 -12.03 -8.93 -20.84
CA LEU A 234 -10.93 -9.29 -19.94
C LEU A 234 -9.71 -9.81 -20.71
N ALA A 235 -9.94 -10.66 -21.72
CA ALA A 235 -8.88 -11.17 -22.57
C ALA A 235 -8.18 -10.01 -23.33
N GLU A 236 -8.95 -9.07 -23.89
CA GLU A 236 -8.38 -7.91 -24.59
C GLU A 236 -7.57 -6.98 -23.66
N LEU A 237 -8.05 -6.74 -22.44
CA LEU A 237 -7.29 -5.98 -21.44
C LEU A 237 -5.97 -6.69 -21.10
N SER A 238 -6.02 -8.01 -20.86
CA SER A 238 -4.84 -8.81 -20.54
C SER A 238 -3.84 -8.84 -21.69
N ASP A 239 -4.30 -8.97 -22.94
CA ASP A 239 -3.47 -8.91 -24.15
C ASP A 239 -2.81 -7.54 -24.35
N ALA A 240 -3.45 -6.48 -23.84
CA ALA A 240 -2.90 -5.12 -23.81
C ALA A 240 -1.91 -4.90 -22.64
N GLY A 241 -1.61 -5.92 -21.84
CA GLY A 241 -0.66 -5.85 -20.73
C GLY A 241 -1.27 -5.36 -19.42
N TRP A 242 -2.60 -5.29 -19.32
CA TRP A 242 -3.25 -4.98 -18.04
C TRP A 242 -3.19 -6.19 -17.12
N THR A 243 -3.09 -5.91 -15.82
CA THR A 243 -3.20 -6.94 -14.78
C THR A 243 -4.67 -7.20 -14.47
N ILE A 244 -5.10 -8.47 -14.53
CA ILE A 244 -6.45 -8.89 -14.11
C ILE A 244 -6.35 -9.48 -12.69
N GLY A 245 -6.70 -8.68 -11.68
CA GLY A 245 -6.54 -9.02 -10.26
C GLY A 245 -7.85 -9.37 -9.55
N SER A 246 -7.75 -9.77 -8.28
CA SER A 246 -8.89 -10.20 -7.46
C SER A 246 -9.52 -9.07 -6.63
N HIS A 247 -10.85 -8.97 -6.64
CA HIS A 247 -11.64 -8.12 -5.74
C HIS A 247 -12.65 -8.94 -4.92
N SER A 248 -12.24 -10.15 -4.51
CA SER A 248 -13.05 -11.21 -3.92
C SER A 248 -14.12 -11.79 -4.85
N MET A 249 -14.64 -12.98 -4.49
CA MET A 249 -15.55 -13.73 -5.36
C MET A 249 -16.84 -12.95 -5.65
N HIS A 250 -17.39 -12.25 -4.64
CA HIS A 250 -18.64 -11.49 -4.75
C HIS A 250 -18.49 -9.97 -4.53
N GLY A 251 -17.29 -9.47 -4.23
CA GLY A 251 -17.03 -8.05 -4.02
C GLY A 251 -17.77 -7.45 -2.84
N GLN A 252 -18.10 -8.28 -1.84
CA GLN A 252 -18.77 -7.87 -0.61
C GLN A 252 -17.75 -7.50 0.47
N ASN A 253 -18.19 -6.74 1.48
CA ASN A 253 -17.36 -6.48 2.65
C ASN A 253 -17.06 -7.79 3.39
N LEU A 254 -15.79 -8.19 3.37
CA LEU A 254 -15.32 -9.44 3.95
C LEU A 254 -15.40 -9.46 5.49
N THR A 255 -15.43 -8.29 6.15
CA THR A 255 -15.52 -8.22 7.63
C THR A 255 -16.93 -8.45 8.17
N THR A 256 -17.95 -8.41 7.30
CA THR A 256 -19.37 -8.48 7.69
C THR A 256 -20.17 -9.50 6.88
N LEU A 257 -19.51 -10.51 6.29
CA LEU A 257 -20.18 -11.51 5.47
C LEU A 257 -21.23 -12.27 6.26
N SER A 258 -22.34 -12.59 5.58
CA SER A 258 -23.35 -13.51 6.08
C SER A 258 -23.40 -14.75 5.20
N GLY A 259 -23.21 -15.92 5.79
CA GLY A 259 -23.38 -17.21 5.11
C GLY A 259 -22.23 -17.67 4.19
N ARG A 260 -21.12 -16.92 4.09
CA ARG A 260 -19.86 -17.40 3.48
C ARG A 260 -18.67 -16.97 4.34
N ASP A 261 -17.65 -17.82 4.34
CA ASP A 261 -16.39 -17.61 5.02
C ASP A 261 -15.49 -16.67 4.19
N PRO A 262 -14.90 -15.60 4.76
CA PRO A 262 -13.93 -14.77 4.06
C PRO A 262 -12.82 -15.54 3.35
N ALA A 263 -12.32 -16.63 3.95
CA ALA A 263 -11.28 -17.45 3.32
C ALA A 263 -11.77 -18.07 2.01
N THR A 264 -13.01 -18.55 1.98
CA THR A 264 -13.63 -19.09 0.76
C THR A 264 -13.85 -18.01 -0.31
N GLU A 265 -14.25 -16.79 0.08
CA GLU A 265 -14.41 -15.67 -0.87
C GLU A 265 -13.10 -15.27 -1.56
N VAL A 266 -11.98 -15.37 -0.84
CA VAL A 266 -10.65 -15.08 -1.36
C VAL A 266 -10.15 -16.25 -2.22
N SER A 267 -10.22 -17.48 -1.71
CA SER A 267 -9.70 -18.67 -2.40
C SER A 267 -10.46 -18.98 -3.70
N ASP A 268 -11.80 -18.89 -3.68
CA ASP A 268 -12.63 -19.16 -4.88
C ASP A 268 -12.34 -18.13 -5.99
N ALA A 269 -12.10 -16.87 -5.61
CA ALA A 269 -11.78 -15.82 -6.57
C ALA A 269 -10.42 -16.04 -7.23
N LYS A 270 -9.41 -16.41 -6.43
CA LYS A 270 -8.08 -16.78 -6.94
C LYS A 270 -8.17 -17.97 -7.89
N ALA A 271 -8.86 -19.04 -7.49
CA ALA A 271 -9.04 -20.22 -8.33
C ALA A 271 -9.73 -19.89 -9.66
N TRP A 272 -10.75 -19.03 -9.65
CA TRP A 272 -11.39 -18.57 -10.88
C TRP A 272 -10.42 -17.82 -11.79
N LEU A 273 -9.58 -16.93 -11.25
CA LEU A 273 -8.59 -16.20 -12.04
C LEU A 273 -7.58 -17.15 -12.68
N GLU A 274 -7.08 -18.12 -11.92
CA GLU A 274 -6.14 -19.14 -12.41
C GLU A 274 -6.78 -20.01 -13.50
N ASP A 275 -8.00 -20.51 -13.28
CA ASP A 275 -8.74 -21.32 -14.25
C ASP A 275 -9.06 -20.58 -15.56
N ASN A 276 -9.03 -19.25 -15.56
CA ASN A 276 -9.30 -18.41 -16.73
C ASN A 276 -8.02 -17.79 -17.34
N GLY A 277 -6.83 -18.23 -16.95
CA GLY A 277 -5.56 -17.82 -17.57
C GLY A 277 -5.02 -16.47 -17.06
N TYR A 278 -5.39 -16.06 -15.85
CA TYR A 278 -4.92 -14.83 -15.20
C TYR A 278 -4.03 -15.15 -13.98
N GLU A 279 -3.24 -16.21 -14.04
CA GLU A 279 -2.42 -16.72 -12.92
C GLU A 279 -1.49 -15.65 -12.35
N ASP A 280 -0.92 -14.80 -13.21
CA ASP A 280 -0.05 -13.70 -12.76
C ASP A 280 -0.82 -12.65 -11.96
N GLY A 281 -1.99 -12.23 -12.45
CA GLY A 281 -2.84 -11.27 -11.76
C GLY A 281 -3.52 -11.83 -10.51
N ALA A 282 -3.71 -13.16 -10.45
CA ALA A 282 -4.25 -13.87 -9.29
C ALA A 282 -3.37 -13.77 -8.04
N ARG A 283 -2.13 -13.25 -8.15
CA ARG A 283 -1.27 -12.91 -7.01
C ARG A 283 -1.69 -11.62 -6.30
N TYR A 284 -2.55 -10.80 -6.90
CA TYR A 284 -2.85 -9.45 -6.41
C TYR A 284 -4.30 -9.27 -5.99
N PHE A 285 -4.51 -8.58 -4.87
CA PHE A 285 -5.83 -8.41 -4.27
C PHE A 285 -6.14 -6.95 -3.92
N SER A 286 -7.34 -6.47 -4.25
CA SER A 286 -7.85 -5.19 -3.76
C SER A 286 -8.97 -5.46 -2.75
N TYR A 287 -8.89 -4.89 -1.54
CA TYR A 287 -9.89 -5.14 -0.50
C TYR A 287 -11.24 -4.49 -0.87
N PRO A 288 -12.34 -5.26 -0.96
CA PRO A 288 -13.67 -4.70 -1.14
C PRO A 288 -13.97 -3.67 -0.06
N VAL A 289 -14.46 -2.50 -0.48
CA VAL A 289 -14.75 -1.33 0.37
C VAL A 289 -13.58 -0.84 1.27
N GLY A 290 -12.37 -1.36 1.07
CA GLY A 290 -11.19 -1.02 1.86
C GLY A 290 -11.26 -1.47 3.32
N GLN A 291 -12.06 -2.50 3.64
CA GLN A 291 -12.24 -3.01 5.01
C GLN A 291 -11.59 -4.38 5.17
N TYR A 292 -10.95 -4.60 6.31
CA TYR A 292 -10.31 -5.86 6.68
C TYR A 292 -10.28 -6.03 8.21
N ASN A 293 -10.09 -7.28 8.65
CA ASN A 293 -9.79 -7.65 10.04
C ASN A 293 -8.76 -8.80 10.01
N GLY A 294 -8.36 -9.34 11.17
CA GLY A 294 -7.34 -10.38 11.27
C GLY A 294 -7.62 -11.61 10.41
N ALA A 295 -8.86 -12.13 10.42
CA ALA A 295 -9.23 -13.29 9.62
C ALA A 295 -9.17 -13.02 8.11
N VAL A 296 -9.57 -11.81 7.68
CA VAL A 296 -9.48 -11.40 6.27
C VAL A 296 -8.01 -11.20 5.86
N LEU A 297 -7.18 -10.60 6.71
CA LEU A 297 -5.75 -10.43 6.45
C LEU A 297 -5.05 -11.78 6.29
N GLU A 298 -5.32 -12.72 7.19
CA GLU A 298 -4.79 -14.09 7.14
C GLU A 298 -5.18 -14.74 5.80
N ALA A 299 -6.47 -14.78 5.47
CA ALA A 299 -6.97 -15.34 4.22
C ALA A 299 -6.34 -14.73 2.96
N VAL A 300 -6.17 -13.40 2.92
CA VAL A 300 -5.54 -12.72 1.78
C VAL A 300 -4.05 -13.06 1.71
N SER A 301 -3.35 -13.07 2.84
CA SER A 301 -1.91 -13.37 2.89
C SER A 301 -1.55 -14.80 2.48
N GLU A 302 -2.45 -15.76 2.69
CA GLU A 302 -2.27 -17.15 2.26
C GLU A 302 -2.37 -17.34 0.73
N HIS A 303 -3.02 -16.41 0.05
CA HIS A 303 -3.42 -16.56 -1.36
C HIS A 303 -2.82 -15.51 -2.29
N HIS A 304 -2.46 -14.33 -1.78
CA HIS A 304 -2.04 -13.19 -2.59
C HIS A 304 -0.71 -12.63 -2.07
N SER A 305 0.20 -12.35 -3.00
CA SER A 305 1.51 -11.77 -2.69
C SER A 305 1.44 -10.30 -2.34
N LEU A 306 0.59 -9.53 -3.03
CA LEU A 306 0.32 -8.12 -2.72
C LEU A 306 -1.18 -7.89 -2.53
N ALA A 307 -1.51 -7.00 -1.59
CA ALA A 307 -2.87 -6.53 -1.44
C ALA A 307 -2.97 -5.03 -1.07
N PHE A 308 -4.09 -4.41 -1.43
CA PHE A 308 -4.23 -2.95 -1.52
C PHE A 308 -5.39 -2.41 -0.67
N ALA A 309 -5.06 -1.66 0.39
CA ALA A 309 -6.03 -1.07 1.33
C ALA A 309 -5.64 0.29 1.95
N GLY A 310 -4.38 0.73 1.83
CA GLY A 310 -3.91 2.01 2.39
C GLY A 310 -4.51 3.23 1.69
N ARG A 311 -4.58 4.39 2.34
CA ARG A 311 -5.31 5.57 1.80
C ARG A 311 -4.45 6.75 1.36
N TYR A 312 -3.14 6.72 1.62
CA TYR A 312 -2.26 7.87 1.46
C TYR A 312 -1.21 7.64 0.35
N PRO A 313 -0.87 8.68 -0.44
CA PRO A 313 0.10 8.58 -1.54
C PRO A 313 1.54 8.42 -1.03
N SER A 314 2.45 8.17 -1.96
CA SER A 314 3.90 8.24 -1.76
C SER A 314 4.34 7.38 -0.56
N GLN A 315 3.87 6.12 -0.53
CA GLN A 315 4.41 5.14 0.41
C GLN A 315 5.84 4.72 0.01
N GLY A 316 6.59 4.13 0.94
CA GLY A 316 7.89 3.53 0.64
C GLY A 316 7.74 2.13 0.03
N ALA A 317 8.87 1.43 -0.07
CA ALA A 317 8.87 -0.02 -0.27
C ALA A 317 7.99 -0.69 0.79
N ALA A 318 7.15 -1.62 0.36
CA ALA A 318 6.16 -2.24 1.22
C ALA A 318 6.83 -3.21 2.20
N MET A 319 6.78 -2.89 3.49
CA MET A 319 7.17 -3.83 4.55
C MET A 319 6.04 -4.80 4.88
N ASN A 320 4.79 -4.35 4.72
CA ASN A 320 3.65 -5.24 4.68
C ASN A 320 3.04 -5.23 3.27
N PRO A 321 3.34 -6.24 2.43
CA PRO A 321 2.81 -6.28 1.07
C PRO A 321 1.29 -6.46 1.02
N GLN A 322 0.64 -6.85 2.12
CA GLN A 322 -0.81 -7.05 2.21
C GLN A 322 -1.58 -5.75 2.47
N LEU A 323 -0.89 -4.66 2.80
CA LEU A 323 -1.50 -3.36 3.14
C LEU A 323 -0.87 -2.22 2.34
N CYS A 324 -0.71 -2.43 1.03
CA CYS A 324 -0.22 -1.41 0.11
C CYS A 324 -1.25 -0.30 -0.12
N SER A 325 -0.77 0.88 -0.52
CA SER A 325 -1.55 2.08 -0.76
C SER A 325 -2.52 1.92 -1.94
N ARG A 326 -3.70 2.50 -1.78
CA ARG A 326 -4.87 2.46 -2.66
C ARG A 326 -5.78 3.66 -2.40
N MET A 327 -5.49 4.77 -3.06
CA MET A 327 -6.30 5.97 -2.94
C MET A 327 -7.60 5.82 -3.73
N THR A 328 -8.75 5.97 -3.07
CA THR A 328 -10.07 5.77 -3.68
C THR A 328 -10.92 7.04 -3.63
N GLY A 329 -11.80 7.23 -4.62
CA GLY A 329 -12.82 8.28 -4.57
C GLY A 329 -12.28 9.71 -4.76
N LEU A 330 -11.16 9.83 -5.46
CA LEU A 330 -10.43 11.08 -5.64
C LEU A 330 -11.15 12.03 -6.60
N SER A 331 -11.07 13.32 -6.27
CA SER A 331 -11.22 14.41 -7.23
C SER A 331 -9.98 14.57 -8.11
N ALA A 332 -10.09 15.34 -9.20
CA ALA A 332 -8.95 15.63 -10.07
C ALA A 332 -7.84 16.41 -9.33
N GLU A 333 -8.21 17.28 -8.39
CA GLU A 333 -7.27 18.06 -7.57
C GLU A 333 -6.50 17.16 -6.59
N GLU A 334 -7.18 16.24 -5.91
CA GLU A 334 -6.53 15.28 -5.01
C GLU A 334 -5.61 14.33 -5.79
N ALA A 335 -6.03 13.85 -6.96
CA ALA A 335 -5.20 13.03 -7.82
C ALA A 335 -3.96 13.79 -8.32
N ARG A 336 -4.11 15.05 -8.74
CA ARG A 336 -2.99 15.91 -9.13
C ARG A 336 -2.01 16.12 -7.97
N THR A 337 -2.53 16.43 -6.79
CA THR A 337 -1.72 16.65 -5.58
C THR A 337 -0.93 15.39 -5.21
N ALA A 338 -1.56 14.21 -5.28
CA ALA A 338 -0.89 12.94 -5.03
C ALA A 338 0.25 12.67 -6.04
N LEU A 339 0.03 12.98 -7.32
CA LEU A 339 1.04 12.84 -8.37
C LEU A 339 2.21 13.81 -8.16
N ASP A 340 1.92 15.08 -7.90
CA ASP A 340 2.94 16.12 -7.65
C ASP A 340 3.80 15.77 -6.41
N LEU A 341 3.16 15.30 -5.33
CA LEU A 341 3.88 14.82 -4.14
C LEU A 341 4.78 13.63 -4.45
N THR A 342 4.29 12.69 -5.26
CA THR A 342 5.05 11.48 -5.61
C THR A 342 6.22 11.80 -6.55
N ALA A 343 6.04 12.75 -7.46
CA ALA A 343 7.08 13.26 -8.35
C ALA A 343 8.18 13.98 -7.56
N GLN A 344 7.79 14.80 -6.58
CA GLN A 344 8.72 15.57 -5.78
C GLN A 344 9.49 14.73 -4.74
N LEU A 345 8.81 13.79 -4.10
CA LEU A 345 9.32 13.11 -2.90
C LEU A 345 9.65 11.63 -3.15
N GLY A 346 9.49 11.14 -4.37
CA GLY A 346 9.54 9.73 -4.71
C GLY A 346 8.39 8.94 -4.08
N GLY A 347 8.57 7.63 -3.95
CA GLY A 347 7.58 6.74 -3.35
C GLY A 347 6.64 6.10 -4.36
N ILE A 348 5.59 5.43 -3.85
CA ILE A 348 4.65 4.65 -4.65
C ILE A 348 3.24 5.13 -4.36
N THR A 349 2.46 5.41 -5.40
CA THR A 349 1.07 5.89 -5.32
C THR A 349 0.16 5.06 -6.21
N SER A 350 -0.92 4.52 -5.66
CA SER A 350 -1.94 3.80 -6.42
C SER A 350 -3.24 4.60 -6.44
N LEU A 351 -3.68 5.01 -7.63
CA LEU A 351 -4.92 5.77 -7.83
C LEU A 351 -6.02 4.82 -8.30
N THR A 352 -7.13 4.79 -7.59
CA THR A 352 -8.20 3.81 -7.82
C THR A 352 -9.49 4.46 -8.30
N PHE A 353 -9.97 3.95 -9.42
CA PHE A 353 -11.28 4.23 -9.98
C PHE A 353 -12.19 3.00 -9.83
N THR A 354 -13.50 3.20 -9.82
CA THR A 354 -14.47 2.10 -9.81
C THR A 354 -15.31 2.15 -11.08
N ARG A 355 -16.62 2.32 -10.98
CA ARG A 355 -17.49 2.56 -12.13
C ARG A 355 -17.26 3.98 -12.66
N LEU A 356 -17.00 4.10 -13.96
CA LEU A 356 -16.84 5.38 -14.63
C LEU A 356 -18.15 5.83 -15.30
N ASP A 357 -18.58 7.02 -14.90
CA ASP A 357 -19.58 7.85 -15.57
C ASP A 357 -18.90 9.05 -16.25
N GLY A 358 -19.68 10.03 -16.74
CA GLY A 358 -19.11 11.21 -17.40
C GLY A 358 -18.24 12.08 -16.49
N SER A 359 -18.54 12.13 -15.19
CA SER A 359 -17.78 12.95 -14.23
C SER A 359 -16.46 12.27 -13.89
N SER A 360 -16.51 11.03 -13.47
CA SER A 360 -15.33 10.24 -13.10
C SER A 360 -14.43 9.93 -14.30
N GLN A 361 -14.98 9.79 -15.51
CA GLN A 361 -14.18 9.72 -16.74
C GLN A 361 -13.41 11.03 -17.00
N SER A 362 -13.99 12.18 -16.67
CA SER A 362 -13.31 13.48 -16.82
C SER A 362 -12.16 13.59 -15.82
N VAL A 363 -12.39 13.18 -14.57
CA VAL A 363 -11.34 13.08 -13.55
C VAL A 363 -10.21 12.17 -14.03
N LEU A 364 -10.52 10.96 -14.51
CA LEU A 364 -9.50 10.04 -15.04
C LEU A 364 -8.68 10.67 -16.17
N ARG A 365 -9.33 11.36 -17.12
CA ARG A 365 -8.62 12.00 -18.23
C ARG A 365 -7.68 13.10 -17.75
N GLU A 366 -8.12 13.94 -16.82
CA GLU A 366 -7.29 14.97 -16.22
C GLU A 366 -6.11 14.37 -15.44
N THR A 367 -6.37 13.32 -14.65
CA THR A 367 -5.33 12.57 -13.92
C THR A 367 -4.28 11.98 -14.87
N VAL A 368 -4.70 11.28 -15.91
CA VAL A 368 -3.79 10.62 -16.86
C VAL A 368 -3.02 11.64 -17.70
N SER A 369 -3.65 12.76 -18.09
CA SER A 369 -2.96 13.86 -18.78
C SER A 369 -1.84 14.44 -17.92
N HIS A 370 -2.12 14.71 -16.64
CA HIS A 370 -1.12 15.25 -15.70
C HIS A 370 -0.02 14.23 -15.39
N LEU A 371 -0.38 12.96 -15.19
CA LEU A 371 0.57 11.86 -15.04
C LEU A 371 1.52 11.78 -16.23
N ASN A 372 1.01 11.92 -17.46
CA ASN A 372 1.84 11.92 -18.66
C ASN A 372 2.78 13.12 -18.76
N GLU A 373 2.38 14.29 -18.29
CA GLU A 373 3.28 15.45 -18.22
C GLU A 373 4.49 15.16 -17.32
N LEU A 374 4.26 14.57 -16.14
CA LEU A 374 5.31 14.22 -15.18
C LEU A 374 6.16 13.02 -15.64
N GLU A 375 5.55 11.99 -16.23
CA GLU A 375 6.28 10.83 -16.78
C GLU A 375 7.15 11.23 -17.97
N SER A 376 6.64 12.09 -18.87
CA SER A 376 7.43 12.64 -19.98
C SER A 376 8.59 13.52 -19.51
N ALA A 377 8.50 14.10 -18.31
CA ALA A 377 9.59 14.83 -17.66
C ALA A 377 10.61 13.92 -16.95
N GLY A 378 10.31 12.61 -16.83
CA GLY A 378 11.13 11.63 -16.11
C GLY A 378 10.97 11.70 -14.59
N GLU A 379 9.89 12.31 -14.10
CA GLU A 379 9.63 12.52 -12.67
C GLU A 379 8.76 11.39 -12.07
N LEU A 380 7.99 10.71 -12.92
CA LEU A 380 7.16 9.56 -12.55
C LEU A 380 7.34 8.40 -13.53
N GLU A 381 7.07 7.19 -13.06
CA GLU A 381 6.92 5.99 -13.89
C GLU A 381 5.62 5.27 -13.57
N VAL A 382 4.90 4.85 -14.60
CA VAL A 382 3.73 3.98 -14.45
C VAL A 382 4.22 2.53 -14.35
N ILE A 383 3.83 1.84 -13.29
CA ILE A 383 4.22 0.45 -13.03
C ILE A 383 3.00 -0.46 -12.87
N THR A 384 3.27 -1.76 -12.86
CA THR A 384 2.33 -2.84 -12.55
C THR A 384 2.56 -3.39 -11.14
N PRO A 385 1.58 -4.12 -10.56
CA PRO A 385 1.79 -4.81 -9.28
C PRO A 385 2.94 -5.83 -9.33
N ALA A 386 3.24 -6.44 -10.48
CA ALA A 386 4.39 -7.34 -10.64
C ALA A 386 5.72 -6.60 -10.51
N GLU A 387 5.87 -5.45 -11.15
CA GLU A 387 7.06 -4.60 -11.00
C GLU A 387 7.21 -4.09 -9.55
N MET A 388 6.09 -3.83 -8.87
CA MET A 388 6.09 -3.52 -7.44
C MET A 388 6.56 -4.69 -6.57
N GLU A 389 6.00 -5.89 -6.80
CA GLU A 389 6.35 -7.12 -6.09
C GLU A 389 7.84 -7.43 -6.21
N ASP A 390 8.40 -7.29 -7.41
CA ASP A 390 9.78 -7.66 -7.72
C ASP A 390 10.82 -6.69 -7.12
N SER A 391 10.48 -5.40 -7.03
CA SER A 391 11.47 -4.34 -6.75
C SER A 391 11.23 -3.54 -5.48
N PHE A 392 9.99 -3.51 -4.97
CA PHE A 392 9.58 -2.57 -3.92
C PHE A 392 8.85 -3.23 -2.76
N VAL A 393 9.15 -4.51 -2.49
CA VAL A 393 8.73 -5.23 -1.29
C VAL A 393 9.96 -5.55 -0.46
N ILE A 394 9.87 -5.35 0.86
CA ILE A 394 10.93 -5.70 1.80
C ILE A 394 10.75 -7.16 2.20
N GLN A 395 11.78 -7.97 2.00
CA GLN A 395 11.77 -9.41 2.28
C GLN A 395 12.04 -9.76 3.74
#